data_AF-A0A9C9DFV6-F1
#
_entry.id   AF-A0A9C9DFV6-F1
#
_cell.length_a   1.000
_cell.length_b   1.000
_cell.length_c   1.000
_cell.angle_alpha   90.00
_cell.angle_beta   90.00
_cell.angle_gamma   90.00
#
_symmetry.space_group_name_H-M   'P 1'
#
loop_
_entity.id
_entity.type
_entity.pdbx_description
1 polymer ?
#
loop_
_entity_poly.entity_id
_entity_poly.type
_entity_poly.pdbx_seq_one_letter_code
_entity_poly.pdbx_strand_id
1 'polypeptide(L)'
;MTQNSLRRPAEAGTPQPQMEVSPSRPHGCLTAFVIGVALLIPFAIGFAWIGGLFNPDALFLAGAAGVYALILLVPFSLIALGLRQEHLSLWRGVALTLALAGGHAALTGGLLALDVSLPWPGVPAAVSPLGSLVYGLVILLAGRRYFLNRPSAGPMLLGVGLGVLVSGGWVFVGAPGTLSEALLALLEAAASGLIAALLTASPFFYDRKTPAQHPFWTAVLAGATFTALTSGLLAARGYWLQGMMLGTALIPTGFIAGGLLTLDEKPDPRRLWWAALAF
;
A
#
# COMPACT_ATOMS: atom_id res chain seq x y z
N MET A 1 -80.38 10.46 8.36
CA MET A 1 -79.54 9.39 7.79
C MET A 1 -78.11 9.65 8.20
N THR A 2 -77.60 8.77 9.06
CA THR A 2 -76.40 8.90 9.88
C THR A 2 -75.15 8.54 9.07
N GLN A 3 -74.24 9.50 8.90
CA GLN A 3 -72.90 9.26 8.35
C GLN A 3 -72.04 8.57 9.42
N ASN A 4 -71.88 7.26 9.28
CA ASN A 4 -70.89 6.48 10.03
C ASN A 4 -69.48 6.89 9.60
N SER A 5 -68.79 7.63 10.46
CA SER A 5 -67.36 7.90 10.36
C SER A 5 -66.60 6.61 10.67
N LEU A 6 -66.10 5.96 9.62
CA LEU A 6 -65.14 4.86 9.72
C LEU A 6 -63.82 5.42 10.28
N ARG A 7 -63.65 5.38 11.60
CA ARG A 7 -62.34 5.49 12.27
C ARG A 7 -61.46 4.33 11.76
N ARG A 8 -60.47 4.64 10.92
CA ARG A 8 -59.36 3.71 10.68
C ARG A 8 -58.63 3.47 12.00
N PRO A 9 -58.33 2.21 12.36
CA PRO A 9 -57.47 1.92 13.49
C PRO A 9 -56.09 2.53 13.23
N ALA A 10 -55.56 3.24 14.22
CA ALA A 10 -54.21 3.75 14.21
C ALA A 10 -53.26 2.55 14.00
N GLU A 11 -52.54 2.56 12.88
CA GLU A 11 -51.42 1.65 12.65
C GLU A 11 -50.47 1.82 13.83
N ALA A 12 -50.35 0.76 14.63
CA ALA A 12 -49.37 0.66 15.68
C ALA A 12 -48.01 0.88 15.03
N GLY A 13 -47.46 2.08 15.21
CA GLY A 13 -46.17 2.47 14.66
C GLY A 13 -45.14 1.43 15.05
N THR A 14 -44.71 0.63 14.08
CA THR A 14 -43.53 -0.21 14.21
C THR A 14 -42.42 0.68 14.76
N PRO A 15 -41.82 0.34 15.92
CA PRO A 15 -40.77 1.15 16.50
C PRO A 15 -39.72 1.34 15.41
N GLN A 16 -39.56 2.59 14.96
CA GLN A 16 -38.52 2.89 13.99
C GLN A 16 -37.22 2.38 14.60
N PRO A 17 -36.46 1.52 13.89
CA PRO A 17 -35.18 1.04 14.39
C PRO A 17 -34.41 2.28 14.77
N GLN A 18 -34.17 2.45 16.06
CA GLN A 18 -33.39 3.56 16.58
C GLN A 18 -32.12 3.55 15.75
N MET A 19 -31.92 4.57 14.91
CA MET A 19 -30.67 4.78 14.23
C MET A 19 -29.67 4.94 15.35
N GLU A 20 -28.98 3.84 15.66
CA GLU A 20 -27.91 3.78 16.63
C GLU A 20 -26.88 4.78 16.08
N VAL A 21 -26.92 5.98 16.65
CA VAL A 21 -26.01 7.08 16.30
C VAL A 21 -24.65 6.55 16.72
N SER A 22 -23.97 5.91 15.76
CA SER A 22 -22.61 5.42 15.96
C SER A 22 -21.82 6.59 16.50
N PRO A 23 -21.21 6.47 17.70
CA PRO A 23 -20.52 7.58 18.34
C PRO A 23 -19.56 8.17 17.31
N SER A 24 -19.79 9.44 16.97
CA SER A 24 -19.00 10.11 15.93
C SER A 24 -17.54 10.07 16.39
N ARG A 25 -16.69 9.39 15.61
CA ARG A 25 -15.27 9.27 15.95
C ARG A 25 -14.66 10.68 15.83
N PRO A 26 -14.25 11.36 16.92
CA PRO A 26 -13.91 12.79 16.87
C PRO A 26 -12.54 13.10 16.24
N HIS A 27 -11.85 12.11 15.67
CA HIS A 27 -10.38 12.17 15.49
C HIS A 27 -9.88 11.84 14.08
N GLY A 28 -10.71 11.94 13.04
CA GLY A 28 -10.30 11.65 11.66
C GLY A 28 -9.06 12.45 11.23
N CYS A 29 -9.05 13.77 11.45
CA CYS A 29 -7.94 14.64 11.07
C CYS A 29 -6.67 14.41 11.90
N LEU A 30 -6.80 14.20 13.21
CA LEU A 30 -5.66 13.92 14.09
C LEU A 30 -5.01 12.58 13.72
N THR A 31 -5.83 11.57 13.42
CA THR A 31 -5.35 10.25 13.01
C THR A 31 -4.58 10.34 11.70
N ALA A 32 -5.14 11.01 10.70
CA ALA A 32 -4.47 11.23 9.41
C ALA A 32 -3.14 11.98 9.58
N PHE A 33 -3.11 13.02 10.42
CA PHE A 33 -1.90 13.80 10.69
C PHE A 33 -0.80 12.95 11.36
N VAL A 34 -1.14 12.24 12.44
CA VAL A 34 -0.16 11.42 13.17
C VAL A 34 0.36 10.28 12.26
N ILE A 35 -0.50 9.70 11.43
CA ILE A 35 -0.05 8.71 10.44
C ILE A 35 0.88 9.36 9.41
N GLY A 36 0.53 10.55 8.89
CA GLY A 36 1.40 11.29 7.98
C GLY A 36 2.79 11.54 8.56
N VAL A 37 2.87 11.96 9.83
CA VAL A 37 4.14 12.16 10.54
C VAL A 37 4.88 10.83 10.74
N ALA A 38 4.18 9.76 11.11
CA ALA A 38 4.79 8.43 11.25
C ALA A 38 5.37 7.93 9.92
N LEU A 39 4.75 8.28 8.78
CA LEU A 39 5.20 7.95 7.43
C LEU A 39 6.39 8.79 6.95
N LEU A 40 6.66 9.96 7.55
CA LEU A 40 7.87 10.74 7.24
C LEU A 40 9.15 10.02 7.66
N ILE A 41 9.10 9.20 8.70
CA ILE A 41 10.26 8.43 9.18
C ILE A 41 10.72 7.40 8.13
N PRO A 42 9.89 6.45 7.65
CA PRO A 42 10.30 5.52 6.60
C PRO A 42 10.65 6.22 5.29
N PHE A 43 10.01 7.35 4.98
CA PHE A 43 10.39 8.17 3.83
C PHE A 43 11.82 8.72 3.97
N ALA A 44 12.15 9.37 5.09
CA ALA A 44 13.47 9.96 5.32
C ALA A 44 14.57 8.89 5.35
N ILE A 45 14.35 7.76 6.01
CA ILE A 45 15.33 6.67 6.04
C ILE A 45 15.48 6.05 4.64
N GLY A 46 14.37 5.86 3.91
CA GLY A 46 14.41 5.37 2.53
C GLY A 46 15.19 6.31 1.61
N PHE A 47 14.99 7.62 1.76
CA PHE A 47 15.74 8.63 1.00
C PHE A 47 17.24 8.62 1.34
N ALA A 48 17.59 8.49 2.62
CA ALA A 48 18.99 8.34 3.05
C ALA A 48 19.62 7.06 2.48
N TRP A 49 18.87 5.96 2.40
CA TRP A 49 19.32 4.72 1.79
C TRP A 49 19.56 4.89 0.28
N ILE A 50 18.66 5.57 -0.44
CA ILE A 50 18.92 5.94 -1.86
C ILE A 50 20.22 6.72 -1.98
N GLY A 51 20.46 7.69 -1.10
CA GLY A 51 21.71 8.46 -1.07
C GLY A 51 22.97 7.60 -0.81
N GLY A 52 22.84 6.48 -0.12
CA GLY A 52 23.93 5.54 0.08
C GLY A 52 24.28 4.68 -1.14
N LEU A 53 23.39 4.58 -2.13
CA LEU A 53 23.65 3.84 -3.36
C LEU A 53 24.68 4.52 -4.28
N PHE A 54 25.08 5.76 -3.99
CA PHE A 54 26.14 6.46 -4.74
C PHE A 54 27.52 5.83 -4.56
N ASN A 55 27.78 5.22 -3.40
CA ASN A 55 29.01 4.50 -3.10
C ASN A 55 28.61 3.20 -2.40
N PRO A 56 28.15 2.18 -3.15
CA PRO A 56 27.57 0.99 -2.59
C PRO A 56 28.65 0.15 -1.90
N ASP A 57 28.76 0.31 -0.58
CA ASP A 57 29.50 -0.59 0.28
C ASP A 57 28.54 -1.67 0.83
N ALA A 58 28.94 -2.94 0.75
CA ALA A 58 28.09 -4.06 1.19
C ALA A 58 27.70 -3.93 2.67
N LEU A 59 28.61 -3.45 3.51
CA LEU A 59 28.37 -3.27 4.94
C LEU A 59 27.43 -2.09 5.20
N PHE A 60 27.57 -0.99 4.44
CA PHE A 60 26.59 0.09 4.45
C PHE A 60 25.19 -0.38 4.00
N LEU A 61 25.08 -1.12 2.89
CA LEU A 61 23.78 -1.57 2.37
C LEU A 61 23.10 -2.57 3.31
N ALA A 62 23.86 -3.53 3.84
CA ALA A 62 23.38 -4.45 4.86
C ALA A 62 22.96 -3.71 6.14
N GLY A 63 23.75 -2.73 6.57
CA GLY A 63 23.47 -1.89 7.72
C GLY A 63 22.19 -1.06 7.54
N ALA A 64 22.04 -0.38 6.41
CA ALA A 64 20.87 0.42 6.08
C ALA A 64 19.61 -0.45 6.00
N ALA A 65 19.67 -1.58 5.30
CA ALA A 65 18.57 -2.54 5.21
C ALA A 65 18.20 -3.10 6.60
N GLY A 66 19.20 -3.47 7.39
CA GLY A 66 19.01 -3.98 8.76
C GLY A 66 18.40 -2.94 9.69
N VAL A 67 18.86 -1.70 9.65
CA VAL A 67 18.30 -0.59 10.44
C VAL A 67 16.87 -0.29 10.00
N TYR A 68 16.61 -0.21 8.69
CA TYR A 68 15.27 0.02 8.14
C TYR A 68 14.31 -1.09 8.58
N ALA A 69 14.75 -2.34 8.47
CA ALA A 69 14.01 -3.51 8.92
C ALA A 69 13.76 -3.48 10.43
N LEU A 70 14.75 -3.20 11.26
CA LEU A 70 14.58 -3.18 12.72
C LEU A 70 13.63 -2.08 13.18
N ILE A 71 13.72 -0.89 12.58
CA ILE A 71 12.87 0.25 12.91
C ILE A 71 11.42 0.02 12.47
N LEU A 72 11.18 -0.66 11.35
CA LEU A 72 9.82 -0.87 10.85
C LEU A 72 9.21 -2.21 11.26
N LEU A 73 9.97 -3.29 11.18
CA LEU A 73 9.45 -4.63 11.42
C LEU A 73 9.13 -4.85 12.89
N VAL A 74 10.09 -4.61 13.79
CA VAL A 74 9.97 -5.02 15.21
C VAL A 74 8.91 -4.20 15.95
N PRO A 75 9.02 -2.85 16.06
CA PRO A 75 8.09 -2.10 16.87
C PRO A 75 6.68 -2.12 16.27
N PHE A 76 6.54 -2.03 14.95
CA PHE A 76 5.20 -2.02 14.35
C PHE A 76 4.53 -3.39 14.32
N SER A 77 5.30 -4.50 14.29
CA SER A 77 4.71 -5.83 14.54
C SER A 77 4.17 -5.92 15.96
N LEU A 78 4.92 -5.45 16.96
CA LEU A 78 4.48 -5.43 18.35
C LEU A 78 3.24 -4.55 18.54
N ILE A 79 3.23 -3.36 17.93
CA ILE A 79 2.07 -2.45 17.94
C ILE A 79 0.86 -3.11 17.28
N ALA A 80 1.02 -3.73 16.10
CA ALA A 80 -0.07 -4.42 15.40
C ALA A 80 -0.63 -5.61 16.18
N LEU A 81 0.17 -6.25 17.04
CA LEU A 81 -0.27 -7.33 17.93
C LEU A 81 -0.96 -6.82 19.20
N GLY A 82 -0.48 -5.69 19.74
CA GLY A 82 -1.00 -5.07 20.96
C GLY A 82 -2.32 -4.31 20.76
N LEU A 83 -2.50 -3.68 19.59
CA LEU A 83 -3.71 -2.94 19.24
C LEU A 83 -4.87 -3.87 18.88
N ARG A 84 -5.62 -4.34 19.90
CA ARG A 84 -6.80 -5.21 19.70
C ARG A 84 -8.15 -4.50 19.74
N GLN A 85 -8.19 -3.25 20.18
CA GLN A 85 -9.44 -2.50 20.37
C GLN A 85 -10.05 -2.09 19.03
N GLU A 86 -11.38 -2.21 18.88
CA GLU A 86 -12.07 -1.96 17.61
C GLU A 86 -11.89 -0.53 17.08
N HIS A 87 -11.82 0.46 17.97
CA HIS A 87 -11.63 1.86 17.58
C HIS A 87 -10.18 2.16 17.11
N LEU A 88 -9.22 1.25 17.35
CA LEU A 88 -7.83 1.35 16.91
C LEU A 88 -7.52 0.42 15.73
N SER A 89 -8.56 -0.12 15.08
CA SER A 89 -8.42 -1.03 13.96
C SER A 89 -7.63 -0.42 12.78
N LEU A 90 -7.84 0.86 12.45
CA LEU A 90 -7.07 1.54 11.41
C LEU A 90 -5.57 1.62 11.77
N TRP A 91 -5.25 1.98 13.02
CA TRP A 91 -3.88 2.03 13.52
C TRP A 91 -3.18 0.68 13.46
N ARG A 92 -3.93 -0.39 13.78
CA ARG A 92 -3.43 -1.75 13.65
C ARG A 92 -3.10 -2.10 12.20
N GLY A 93 -3.94 -1.67 11.26
CA GLY A 93 -3.70 -1.84 9.83
C GLY A 93 -2.44 -1.11 9.36
N VAL A 94 -2.30 0.17 9.71
CA VAL A 94 -1.11 0.98 9.36
C VAL A 94 0.17 0.39 9.96
N ALA A 95 0.13 -0.03 11.22
CA ALA A 95 1.26 -0.70 11.86
C ALA A 95 1.63 -2.00 11.13
N LEU A 96 0.63 -2.79 10.73
CA LEU A 96 0.87 -3.98 9.91
C LEU A 96 1.51 -3.59 8.57
N THR A 97 1.04 -2.54 7.90
CA THR A 97 1.63 -2.07 6.63
C THR A 97 3.11 -1.75 6.77
N LEU A 98 3.47 -1.00 7.82
CA LEU A 98 4.85 -0.63 8.11
C LEU A 98 5.71 -1.85 8.43
N ALA A 99 5.18 -2.80 9.21
CA ALA A 99 5.87 -4.05 9.48
C ALA A 99 6.11 -4.87 8.20
N LEU A 100 5.11 -4.98 7.33
CA LEU A 100 5.23 -5.67 6.05
C LEU A 100 6.24 -4.99 5.11
N ALA A 101 6.27 -3.66 5.10
CA ALA A 101 7.26 -2.91 4.35
C ALA A 101 8.68 -3.12 4.89
N GLY A 102 8.84 -3.10 6.22
CA GLY A 102 10.11 -3.42 6.89
C GLY A 102 10.60 -4.83 6.56
N GLY A 103 9.71 -5.83 6.56
CA GLY A 103 10.05 -7.20 6.17
C GLY A 103 10.46 -7.33 4.70
N HIS A 104 9.80 -6.60 3.80
CA HIS A 104 10.18 -6.58 2.39
C HIS A 104 11.53 -5.90 2.15
N ALA A 105 11.77 -4.78 2.83
CA ALA A 105 13.06 -4.07 2.81
C ALA A 105 14.20 -4.95 3.36
N ALA A 106 13.95 -5.71 4.42
CA ALA A 106 14.91 -6.68 4.96
C ALA A 106 15.29 -7.74 3.92
N LEU A 107 14.28 -8.30 3.24
CA LEU A 107 14.46 -9.31 2.21
C LEU A 107 15.28 -8.79 1.03
N THR A 108 14.84 -7.67 0.46
CA THR A 108 15.44 -7.11 -0.76
C THR A 108 16.81 -6.48 -0.49
N GLY A 109 16.94 -5.72 0.59
CA GLY A 109 18.22 -5.17 1.03
C GLY A 109 19.22 -6.27 1.43
N GLY A 110 18.75 -7.36 2.03
CA GLY A 110 19.58 -8.54 2.31
C GLY A 110 20.06 -9.25 1.04
N LEU A 111 19.19 -9.40 0.04
CA LEU A 111 19.57 -9.95 -1.27
C LEU A 111 20.55 -9.04 -2.02
N LEU A 112 20.35 -7.72 -1.97
CA LEU A 112 21.26 -6.76 -2.56
C LEU A 112 22.63 -6.75 -1.87
N ALA A 113 22.66 -6.79 -0.53
CA ALA A 113 23.90 -6.89 0.22
C ALA A 113 24.64 -8.20 -0.08
N LEU A 114 23.90 -9.32 -0.20
CA LEU A 114 24.45 -10.60 -0.63
C LEU A 114 25.07 -10.48 -2.02
N ASP A 115 24.35 -9.92 -2.99
CA ASP A 115 24.81 -9.73 -4.36
C ASP A 115 26.14 -8.95 -4.44
N VAL A 116 26.23 -7.83 -3.72
CA VAL A 116 27.47 -7.00 -3.67
C VAL A 116 28.61 -7.72 -2.93
N SER A 117 28.31 -8.64 -2.01
CA SER A 117 29.32 -9.36 -1.23
C SER A 117 29.96 -10.56 -1.96
N LEU A 118 29.33 -11.06 -3.03
CA LEU A 118 29.79 -12.26 -3.73
C LEU A 118 30.94 -11.92 -4.70
N PRO A 119 32.05 -12.70 -4.70
CA PRO A 119 33.21 -12.44 -5.56
C PRO A 119 33.06 -12.99 -6.99
N TRP A 120 31.98 -13.71 -7.29
CA TRP A 120 31.67 -14.31 -8.59
C TRP A 120 30.43 -13.62 -9.20
N PRO A 121 29.85 -14.04 -10.35
CA PRO A 121 28.85 -13.23 -11.06
C PRO A 121 27.51 -13.24 -10.31
N GLY A 122 27.44 -12.44 -9.25
CA GLY A 122 26.28 -12.04 -8.47
C GLY A 122 25.33 -13.16 -8.05
N VAL A 123 24.19 -12.71 -7.56
CA VAL A 123 22.97 -13.49 -7.44
C VAL A 123 22.26 -13.45 -8.80
N PRO A 124 21.70 -14.57 -9.30
CA PRO A 124 20.94 -14.55 -10.55
C PRO A 124 19.82 -13.50 -10.50
N ALA A 125 19.67 -12.71 -11.57
CA ALA A 125 18.76 -11.56 -11.61
C ALA A 125 17.30 -11.91 -11.25
N ALA A 126 16.88 -13.16 -11.48
CA ALA A 126 15.54 -13.64 -11.13
C ALA A 126 15.31 -13.83 -9.62
N VAL A 127 16.35 -13.97 -8.80
CA VAL A 127 16.19 -14.29 -7.36
C VAL A 127 15.49 -13.17 -6.59
N SER A 128 15.86 -11.91 -6.85
CA SER A 128 15.24 -10.76 -6.18
C SER A 128 13.73 -10.63 -6.46
N PRO A 129 13.27 -10.64 -7.72
CA PRO A 129 11.83 -10.58 -8.00
C PRO A 129 11.10 -11.85 -7.57
N LEU A 130 11.72 -13.04 -7.66
CA LEU A 130 11.11 -14.27 -7.11
C LEU A 130 10.94 -14.21 -5.59
N GLY A 131 11.96 -13.76 -4.86
CA GLY A 131 11.89 -13.58 -3.41
C GLY A 131 10.76 -12.62 -3.02
N SER A 132 10.68 -11.49 -3.73
CA SER A 132 9.62 -10.49 -3.53
C SER A 132 8.23 -11.05 -3.84
N LEU A 133 8.10 -11.83 -4.92
CA LEU A 133 6.85 -12.49 -5.29
C LEU A 133 6.42 -13.50 -4.22
N VAL A 134 7.34 -14.37 -3.78
CA VAL A 134 7.09 -15.35 -2.70
C VAL A 134 6.67 -14.64 -1.42
N TYR A 135 7.36 -13.56 -1.04
CA TYR A 135 7.00 -12.75 0.13
C TYR A 135 5.58 -12.18 0.01
N GLY A 136 5.22 -11.60 -1.14
CA GLY A 136 3.87 -11.12 -1.39
C GLY A 136 2.82 -12.23 -1.35
N LEU A 137 3.11 -13.39 -1.94
CA LEU A 137 2.22 -14.55 -1.90
C LEU A 137 2.00 -15.07 -0.47
N VAL A 138 3.05 -15.11 0.36
CA VAL A 138 2.94 -15.49 1.78
C VAL A 138 2.00 -14.53 2.52
N ILE A 139 2.16 -13.21 2.31
CA ILE A 139 1.26 -12.21 2.91
C ILE A 139 -0.18 -12.42 2.44
N LEU A 140 -0.39 -12.61 1.13
CA LEU A 140 -1.71 -12.83 0.55
C LEU A 140 -2.37 -14.09 1.12
N LEU A 141 -1.62 -15.18 1.24
CA LEU A 141 -2.09 -16.45 1.79
C LEU A 141 -2.42 -16.34 3.29
N ALA A 142 -1.54 -15.72 4.07
CA ALA A 142 -1.78 -15.46 5.50
C ALA A 142 -2.98 -14.53 5.71
N GLY A 143 -3.13 -13.52 4.85
CA GLY A 143 -4.22 -12.55 4.85
C GLY A 143 -5.46 -12.97 4.06
N ARG A 144 -5.54 -14.20 3.52
CA ARG A 144 -6.54 -14.57 2.51
C ARG A 144 -7.99 -14.28 2.90
N ARG A 145 -8.32 -14.44 4.19
CA ARG A 145 -9.67 -14.17 4.72
C ARG A 145 -10.03 -12.69 4.72
N TYR A 146 -9.02 -11.82 4.73
CA TYR A 146 -9.17 -10.37 4.68
C TYR A 146 -9.19 -9.87 3.23
N PHE A 147 -8.43 -10.49 2.34
CA PHE A 147 -8.33 -10.11 0.92
C PHE A 147 -9.41 -10.70 0.01
N LEU A 148 -9.72 -11.99 0.15
CA LEU A 148 -10.54 -12.72 -0.85
C LEU A 148 -12.04 -12.73 -0.52
N ASN A 149 -12.42 -12.55 0.74
CA ASN A 149 -13.81 -12.76 1.16
C ASN A 149 -14.73 -11.52 1.02
N ARG A 150 -14.23 -10.34 0.61
CA ARG A 150 -15.00 -9.07 0.62
C ARG A 150 -14.46 -8.03 -0.39
N PRO A 151 -15.23 -6.96 -0.72
CA PRO A 151 -14.90 -6.00 -1.79
C PRO A 151 -13.76 -5.03 -1.42
N SER A 152 -12.61 -5.53 -0.98
CA SER A 152 -11.34 -4.79 -1.03
C SER A 152 -10.72 -4.79 -2.43
N ALA A 153 -11.48 -5.21 -3.44
CA ALA A 153 -11.04 -5.29 -4.83
C ALA A 153 -10.58 -3.93 -5.36
N GLY A 154 -11.22 -2.81 -4.96
CA GLY A 154 -10.82 -1.47 -5.38
C GLY A 154 -9.37 -1.13 -5.00
N PRO A 155 -9.04 -1.07 -3.69
CA PRO A 155 -7.67 -0.80 -3.21
C PRO A 155 -6.63 -1.79 -3.74
N MET A 156 -7.01 -3.06 -3.87
CA MET A 156 -6.13 -4.11 -4.37
C MET A 156 -5.85 -3.96 -5.86
N LEU A 157 -6.87 -3.76 -6.70
CA LEU A 157 -6.74 -3.50 -8.14
C LEU A 157 -5.96 -2.22 -8.39
N LEU A 158 -6.11 -1.23 -7.52
CA LEU A 158 -5.39 0.01 -7.60
C LEU A 158 -3.90 -0.17 -7.31
N GLY A 159 -3.53 -0.87 -6.24
CA GLY A 159 -2.12 -1.12 -5.99
C GLY A 159 -1.50 -2.07 -7.02
N VAL A 160 -2.27 -3.00 -7.58
CA VAL A 160 -1.86 -3.79 -8.76
C VAL A 160 -1.64 -2.86 -9.95
N GLY A 161 -2.60 -1.99 -10.27
CA GLY A 161 -2.52 -1.04 -11.37
C GLY A 161 -1.33 -0.10 -11.23
N LEU A 162 -1.12 0.47 -10.04
CA LEU A 162 0.05 1.29 -9.71
C LEU A 162 1.34 0.52 -9.90
N GLY A 163 1.46 -0.68 -9.33
CA GLY A 163 2.71 -1.43 -9.47
C GLY A 163 2.94 -1.92 -10.89
N VAL A 164 1.90 -2.23 -11.67
CA VAL A 164 2.00 -2.51 -13.11
C VAL A 164 2.42 -1.26 -13.88
N LEU A 165 1.91 -0.08 -13.55
CA LEU A 165 2.22 1.16 -14.26
C LEU A 165 3.64 1.63 -13.94
N VAL A 166 4.02 1.62 -12.66
CA VAL A 166 5.38 1.87 -12.19
C VAL A 166 6.34 0.89 -12.83
N SER A 167 5.98 -0.40 -12.92
CA SER A 167 6.85 -1.43 -13.50
C SER A 167 6.83 -1.45 -15.04
N GLY A 168 5.72 -1.05 -15.66
CA GLY A 168 5.52 -1.03 -17.11
C GLY A 168 6.37 0.03 -17.78
N GLY A 169 6.58 1.18 -17.13
CA GLY A 169 7.56 2.18 -17.57
C GLY A 169 8.96 1.57 -17.78
N TRP A 170 9.32 0.55 -16.99
CA TRP A 170 10.61 -0.14 -17.13
C TRP A 170 10.66 -1.18 -18.23
N VAL A 171 9.53 -1.81 -18.56
CA VAL A 171 9.46 -2.66 -19.76
C VAL A 171 9.77 -1.81 -21.00
N PHE A 172 9.36 -0.54 -21.03
CA PHE A 172 9.62 0.35 -22.17
C PHE A 172 11.00 1.01 -22.16
N VAL A 173 11.51 1.40 -20.98
CA VAL A 173 12.83 2.06 -20.85
C VAL A 173 13.97 1.04 -20.83
N GLY A 174 13.70 -0.16 -20.33
CA GLY A 174 14.70 -1.14 -19.97
C GLY A 174 14.74 -2.39 -20.83
N ALA A 175 13.74 -2.70 -21.68
CA ALA A 175 13.77 -3.92 -22.49
C ALA A 175 14.92 -3.89 -23.51
N PRO A 176 15.99 -4.64 -23.27
CA PRO A 176 16.95 -5.00 -24.29
C PRO A 176 16.26 -6.11 -25.12
N GLY A 177 16.70 -6.33 -26.36
CA GLY A 177 15.91 -7.00 -27.40
C GLY A 177 15.59 -8.50 -27.20
N THR A 178 15.73 -9.08 -26.00
CA THR A 178 15.59 -10.53 -25.76
C THR A 178 14.33 -10.94 -24.96
N LEU A 179 13.83 -12.15 -25.23
CA LEU A 179 12.69 -12.73 -24.52
C LEU A 179 12.95 -12.91 -23.02
N SER A 180 14.18 -13.26 -22.63
CA SER A 180 14.56 -13.45 -21.22
C SER A 180 14.44 -12.17 -20.40
N GLU A 181 14.82 -11.03 -20.98
CA GLU A 181 14.74 -9.73 -20.31
C GLU A 181 13.28 -9.26 -20.19
N ALA A 182 12.46 -9.50 -21.23
CA ALA A 182 11.02 -9.24 -21.17
C ALA A 182 10.31 -10.06 -20.08
N LEU A 183 10.67 -11.35 -19.95
CA LEU A 183 10.13 -12.21 -18.89
C LEU A 183 10.58 -11.77 -17.50
N LEU A 184 11.83 -11.35 -17.35
CA LEU A 184 12.34 -10.83 -16.08
C LEU A 184 11.62 -9.54 -15.69
N ALA A 185 11.42 -8.61 -16.63
CA ALA A 185 10.70 -7.37 -16.40
C ALA A 185 9.22 -7.62 -16.03
N LEU A 186 8.58 -8.60 -16.67
CA LEU A 186 7.21 -9.00 -16.31
C LEU A 186 7.14 -9.60 -14.90
N LEU A 187 8.10 -10.44 -14.53
CA LEU A 187 8.18 -11.02 -13.20
C LEU A 187 8.40 -9.95 -12.14
N GLU A 188 9.30 -9.01 -12.40
CA GLU A 188 9.52 -7.84 -11.57
C GLU A 188 8.27 -6.98 -11.41
N ALA A 189 7.52 -6.78 -12.50
CA ALA A 189 6.27 -6.05 -12.50
C ALA A 189 5.20 -6.74 -11.67
N ALA A 190 5.08 -8.06 -11.81
CA ALA A 190 4.15 -8.86 -11.03
C ALA A 190 4.49 -8.82 -9.54
N ALA A 191 5.78 -8.95 -9.18
CA ALA A 191 6.23 -8.89 -7.80
C ALA A 191 5.97 -7.51 -7.18
N SER A 192 6.37 -6.43 -7.85
CA SER A 192 6.13 -5.06 -7.38
C SER A 192 4.64 -4.72 -7.31
N GLY A 193 3.86 -5.11 -8.32
CA GLY A 193 2.40 -5.00 -8.36
C GLY A 193 1.74 -5.65 -7.16
N LEU A 194 2.12 -6.89 -6.87
CA LEU A 194 1.59 -7.62 -5.73
C LEU A 194 1.96 -6.94 -4.42
N ILE A 195 3.23 -6.59 -4.20
CA ILE A 195 3.67 -5.94 -2.96
C ILE A 195 2.98 -4.58 -2.77
N ALA A 196 2.93 -3.74 -3.80
CA ALA A 196 2.26 -2.45 -3.74
C ALA A 196 0.76 -2.59 -3.44
N ALA A 197 0.09 -3.59 -4.02
CA ALA A 197 -1.30 -3.91 -3.73
C ALA A 197 -1.51 -4.30 -2.26
N LEU A 198 -0.68 -5.19 -1.75
CA LEU A 198 -0.78 -5.67 -0.37
C LEU A 198 -0.51 -4.55 0.62
N LEU A 199 0.53 -3.75 0.39
CA LEU A 199 0.89 -2.63 1.25
C LEU A 199 -0.21 -1.55 1.22
N THR A 200 -0.73 -1.19 0.05
CA THR A 200 -1.82 -0.18 -0.07
C THR A 200 -3.12 -0.65 0.57
N ALA A 201 -3.44 -1.95 0.51
CA ALA A 201 -4.66 -2.50 1.09
C ALA A 201 -4.56 -2.75 2.61
N SER A 202 -3.36 -3.00 3.12
CA SER A 202 -3.14 -3.39 4.52
C SER A 202 -3.60 -2.42 5.62
N PRO A 203 -3.61 -1.07 5.43
CA PRO A 203 -4.19 -0.15 6.40
C PRO A 203 -5.65 -0.44 6.73
N PHE A 204 -6.38 -1.03 5.77
CA PHE A 204 -7.83 -1.23 5.85
C PHE A 204 -8.25 -2.66 6.20
N PHE A 205 -7.30 -3.55 6.54
CA PHE A 205 -7.63 -4.94 6.88
C PHE A 205 -8.58 -5.06 8.06
N TYR A 206 -8.33 -4.24 9.08
CA TYR A 206 -9.05 -4.27 10.34
C TYR A 206 -10.18 -3.23 10.40
N ASP A 207 -10.06 -2.12 9.66
CA ASP A 207 -11.11 -1.11 9.53
C ASP A 207 -11.68 -1.08 8.10
N ARG A 208 -12.63 -1.97 7.87
CA ARG A 208 -13.24 -2.18 6.55
C ARG A 208 -14.28 -1.13 6.18
N LYS A 209 -14.75 -0.34 7.15
CA LYS A 209 -15.79 0.67 6.92
C LYS A 209 -15.19 2.02 6.52
N THR A 210 -13.94 2.28 6.92
CA THR A 210 -13.26 3.55 6.64
C THR A 210 -13.18 3.90 5.15
N PRO A 211 -12.87 2.98 4.21
CA PRO A 211 -12.84 3.32 2.79
C PRO A 211 -14.17 3.87 2.26
N ALA A 212 -15.30 3.29 2.68
CA ALA A 212 -16.63 3.74 2.26
C ALA A 212 -17.08 5.00 3.01
N GLN A 213 -16.74 5.12 4.30
CA GLN A 213 -17.18 6.26 5.14
C GLN A 213 -16.37 7.53 4.90
N HIS A 214 -15.07 7.39 4.65
CA HIS A 214 -14.11 8.48 4.53
C HIS A 214 -13.22 8.28 3.31
N PRO A 215 -13.80 8.32 2.12
CA PRO A 215 -13.10 7.88 0.92
C PRO A 215 -11.91 8.80 0.60
N PHE A 216 -12.06 10.13 0.73
CA PHE A 216 -10.95 11.08 0.55
C PHE A 216 -9.79 10.85 1.54
N TRP A 217 -10.06 10.52 2.81
CA TRP A 217 -8.98 10.28 3.77
C TRP A 217 -8.29 8.93 3.55
N THR A 218 -9.06 7.93 3.11
CA THR A 218 -8.55 6.63 2.66
C THR A 218 -7.62 6.80 1.47
N ALA A 219 -8.00 7.66 0.53
CA ALA A 219 -7.20 8.04 -0.63
C ALA A 219 -5.85 8.63 -0.23
N VAL A 220 -5.89 9.67 0.62
CA VAL A 220 -4.70 10.35 1.13
C VAL A 220 -3.80 9.38 1.89
N LEU A 221 -4.38 8.52 2.72
CA LEU A 221 -3.62 7.53 3.49
C LEU A 221 -2.95 6.49 2.58
N ALA A 222 -3.67 5.97 1.58
CA ALA A 222 -3.14 5.04 0.59
C ALA A 222 -1.98 5.68 -0.21
N GLY A 223 -2.19 6.91 -0.70
CA GLY A 223 -1.16 7.65 -1.44
C GLY A 223 0.06 8.00 -0.59
N ALA A 224 -0.14 8.44 0.65
CA ALA A 224 0.94 8.74 1.59
C ALA A 224 1.72 7.48 1.97
N THR A 225 1.03 6.36 2.21
CA THR A 225 1.65 5.06 2.48
C THR A 225 2.49 4.61 1.30
N PHE A 226 1.92 4.66 0.09
CA PHE A 226 2.66 4.33 -1.12
C PHE A 226 3.91 5.20 -1.26
N THR A 227 3.74 6.52 -1.23
CA THR A 227 4.84 7.51 -1.34
C THR A 227 5.95 7.26 -0.33
N ALA A 228 5.60 7.05 0.94
CA ALA A 228 6.57 6.84 2.01
C ALA A 228 7.39 5.56 1.82
N LEU A 229 6.80 4.54 1.19
CA LEU A 229 7.43 3.25 0.95
C LEU A 229 8.17 3.21 -0.39
N THR A 230 7.77 4.02 -1.37
CA THR A 230 8.36 4.08 -2.71
C THR A 230 9.88 4.25 -2.67
N SER A 231 10.41 5.15 -1.83
CA SER A 231 11.87 5.34 -1.73
C SER A 231 12.60 4.10 -1.22
N GLY A 232 12.05 3.40 -0.23
CA GLY A 232 12.60 2.14 0.26
C GLY A 232 12.53 1.03 -0.78
N LEU A 233 11.44 0.94 -1.53
CA LEU A 233 11.24 -0.01 -2.63
C LEU A 233 12.23 0.23 -3.78
N LEU A 234 12.51 1.50 -4.10
CA LEU A 234 13.48 1.87 -5.14
C LEU A 234 14.92 1.65 -4.68
N ALA A 235 15.23 1.94 -3.41
CA ALA A 235 16.54 1.68 -2.81
C ALA A 235 16.87 0.18 -2.81
N ALA A 236 15.90 -0.65 -2.42
CA ALA A 236 15.97 -2.11 -2.44
C ALA A 236 16.29 -2.71 -3.82
N ARG A 237 16.05 -1.96 -4.90
CA ARG A 237 16.32 -2.36 -6.28
C ARG A 237 17.65 -1.83 -6.83
N GLY A 238 18.39 -1.03 -6.05
CA GLY A 238 19.61 -0.37 -6.52
C GLY A 238 19.37 0.74 -7.55
N TYR A 239 18.12 1.17 -7.76
CA TYR A 239 17.75 2.18 -8.77
C TYR A 239 17.91 3.59 -8.23
N TRP A 240 19.17 4.05 -8.09
CA TRP A 240 19.47 5.32 -7.45
C TRP A 240 18.97 6.53 -8.27
N LEU A 241 19.32 6.61 -9.56
CA LEU A 241 19.09 7.80 -10.40
C LEU A 241 17.60 7.97 -10.70
N GLN A 242 16.94 6.86 -11.02
CA GLN A 242 15.52 6.82 -11.32
C GLN A 242 14.67 6.90 -10.06
N GLY A 243 15.19 6.38 -8.93
CA GLY A 243 14.58 6.52 -7.61
C GLY A 243 14.33 7.97 -7.22
N MET A 244 15.34 8.83 -7.48
CA MET A 244 15.28 10.26 -7.23
C MET A 244 14.33 11.01 -8.17
N MET A 245 14.26 10.62 -9.45
CA MET A 245 13.38 11.27 -10.44
C MET A 245 11.91 10.84 -10.30
N LEU A 246 11.66 9.56 -10.02
CA LEU A 246 10.31 9.01 -9.92
C LEU A 246 9.70 9.18 -8.54
N GLY A 247 10.49 9.17 -7.47
CA GLY A 247 9.98 9.28 -6.10
C GLY A 247 9.11 10.53 -5.88
N THR A 248 9.48 11.64 -6.49
CA THR A 248 8.70 12.90 -6.45
C THR A 248 7.58 12.92 -7.49
N ALA A 249 7.82 12.38 -8.70
CA ALA A 249 6.81 12.29 -9.76
C ALA A 249 5.65 11.34 -9.44
N LEU A 250 5.85 10.39 -8.52
CA LEU A 250 4.84 9.41 -8.09
C LEU A 250 3.96 9.89 -6.94
N ILE A 251 4.26 11.06 -6.35
CA ILE A 251 3.44 11.66 -5.28
C ILE A 251 2.02 11.98 -5.80
N PRO A 252 1.84 12.70 -6.92
CA PRO A 252 0.51 12.95 -7.49
C PRO A 252 -0.23 11.66 -7.81
N THR A 253 0.50 10.64 -8.27
CA THR A 253 -0.01 9.33 -8.60
C THR A 253 -0.68 8.64 -7.41
N GLY A 254 -0.06 8.72 -6.23
CA GLY A 254 -0.65 8.22 -4.99
C GLY A 254 -1.96 8.93 -4.62
N PHE A 255 -2.03 10.25 -4.81
CA PHE A 255 -3.25 11.04 -4.56
C PHE A 255 -4.37 10.73 -5.56
N ILE A 256 -4.04 10.63 -6.85
CA ILE A 256 -5.00 10.31 -7.92
C ILE A 256 -5.56 8.92 -7.70
N ALA A 257 -4.67 7.95 -7.47
CA ALA A 257 -5.07 6.59 -7.20
C ALA A 257 -5.98 6.55 -5.97
N GLY A 258 -5.58 7.20 -4.87
CA GLY A 258 -6.48 7.39 -3.75
C GLY A 258 -7.86 7.94 -4.15
N GLY A 259 -7.90 9.02 -4.95
CA GLY A 259 -9.13 9.61 -5.47
C GLY A 259 -10.00 8.61 -6.25
N LEU A 260 -9.40 7.70 -7.02
CA LEU A 260 -10.13 6.64 -7.73
C LEU A 260 -10.80 5.63 -6.78
N LEU A 261 -10.26 5.42 -5.57
CA LEU A 261 -10.89 4.57 -4.55
C LEU A 261 -12.14 5.20 -3.91
N THR A 262 -12.39 6.48 -4.17
CA THR A 262 -13.50 7.23 -3.56
C THR A 262 -14.79 7.16 -4.35
N LEU A 263 -14.75 6.61 -5.56
CA LEU A 263 -15.90 6.55 -6.45
C LEU A 263 -16.73 5.32 -6.08
N ASP A 264 -17.70 5.52 -5.19
CA ASP A 264 -18.68 4.52 -4.74
C ASP A 264 -19.60 4.04 -5.88
N GLU A 265 -19.74 4.83 -6.95
CA GLU A 265 -20.43 4.41 -8.17
C GLU A 265 -19.43 3.86 -9.19
N LYS A 266 -19.85 2.81 -9.91
CA LYS A 266 -19.17 2.25 -11.09
C LYS A 266 -18.76 3.45 -11.96
N PRO A 267 -17.47 3.82 -11.99
CA PRO A 267 -17.15 5.15 -12.45
C PRO A 267 -17.39 5.21 -13.94
N ASP A 268 -18.19 6.19 -14.37
CA ASP A 268 -18.42 6.44 -15.79
C ASP A 268 -17.04 6.69 -16.43
N PRO A 269 -16.56 5.82 -17.33
CA PRO A 269 -15.22 5.95 -17.91
C PRO A 269 -15.03 7.29 -18.63
N ARG A 270 -16.13 7.94 -19.05
CA ARG A 270 -16.12 9.29 -19.65
C ARG A 270 -15.86 10.41 -18.66
N ARG A 271 -15.95 10.17 -17.34
CA ARG A 271 -15.63 11.15 -16.29
C ARG A 271 -14.28 10.92 -15.65
N LEU A 272 -13.62 9.79 -15.94
CA LEU A 272 -12.31 9.41 -15.42
C LEU A 272 -11.14 9.66 -16.38
N TRP A 273 -11.41 10.14 -17.60
CA TRP A 273 -10.37 10.40 -18.61
C TRP A 273 -9.25 11.34 -18.11
N TRP A 274 -9.56 12.29 -17.23
CA TRP A 274 -8.55 13.18 -16.64
C TRP A 274 -7.59 12.45 -15.70
N ALA A 275 -8.05 11.41 -14.99
CA ALA A 275 -7.20 10.60 -14.13
C ALA A 275 -6.24 9.71 -14.94
N ALA A 276 -6.61 9.38 -16.18
CA ALA A 276 -5.73 8.71 -17.14
C ALA A 276 -4.74 9.67 -17.85
N LEU A 277 -5.07 10.97 -17.97
CA LEU A 277 -4.19 12.01 -18.53
C LEU A 277 -3.26 12.68 -17.50
N ALA A 278 -3.53 12.51 -16.22
CA ALA A 278 -2.65 12.94 -15.14
C ALA A 278 -1.49 11.96 -14.87
N PHE A 279 -1.43 10.89 -15.67
CA PHE A 279 -0.31 9.97 -15.87
C PHE A 279 0.33 10.25 -17.23
#